data_AF-A0A6J4JBP0-F1
#
_entry.id   AF-A0A6J4JBP0-F1
#
_cell.length_a   1.000
_cell.length_b   1.000
_cell.length_c   1.000
_cell.angle_alpha   90.00
_cell.angle_beta   90.00
_cell.angle_gamma   90.00
#
_symmetry.space_group_name_H-M   'P 1'
#
loop_
_entity.id
_entity.type
_entity.pdbx_description
1 polymer ?
#
loop_
_entity_poly.entity_id
_entity_poly.type
_entity_poly.pdbx_seq_one_letter_code
_entity_poly.pdbx_strand_id
1 'polypeptide(L)'
;MNDYLYRHLPCVSHSRLAGLYKELTSSDRLIEYSKKLTRQDLTMFQEAEEMVTKPFKVLLSTIYVQLSDSEDKRGFSKTGEWFVEHLLDEDEVLRRAITLLLEDGKPQKWIIRHVMGYESKDYNEGRERFNAVMEGQSAKFSNPQPN
;
A
#
# COMPACT_ATOMS: atom_id res chain seq x y z
N MET A 1 4.32 7.95 -1.69
CA MET A 1 4.73 6.60 -2.12
C MET A 1 6.18 6.27 -1.78
N ASN A 2 7.19 7.02 -2.25
CA ASN A 2 8.58 6.75 -1.85
C ASN A 2 8.77 6.73 -0.32
N ASP A 3 8.29 7.76 0.37
CA ASP A 3 8.37 7.83 1.84
C ASP A 3 7.62 6.69 2.54
N TYR A 4 6.57 6.16 1.91
CA TYR A 4 5.85 4.99 2.43
C TYR A 4 6.75 3.75 2.29
N LEU A 5 7.30 3.49 1.11
CA LEU A 5 8.18 2.35 0.87
C LEU A 5 9.43 2.37 1.77
N TYR A 6 10.07 3.54 1.97
CA TYR A 6 11.23 3.62 2.87
C TYR A 6 10.89 3.37 4.33
N ARG A 7 9.72 3.85 4.79
CA ARG A 7 9.28 3.65 6.17
C ARG A 7 8.89 2.20 6.44
N HIS A 8 8.19 1.56 5.50
CA HIS A 8 7.64 0.22 5.70
C HIS A 8 8.59 -0.91 5.28
N LEU A 9 9.56 -0.63 4.41
CA LEU A 9 10.50 -1.63 3.87
C LEU A 9 11.96 -1.16 4.00
N PRO A 10 12.44 -0.76 5.19
CA PRO A 10 13.79 -0.20 5.36
C PRO A 10 14.91 -1.19 5.03
N CYS A 11 14.60 -2.49 5.03
CA CYS A 11 15.53 -3.56 4.74
C CYS A 11 15.73 -3.86 3.25
N VAL A 12 14.89 -3.30 2.37
CA VAL A 12 14.97 -3.50 0.92
C VAL A 12 15.95 -2.48 0.34
N SER A 13 16.81 -2.91 -0.58
CA SER A 13 17.82 -2.01 -1.17
C SER A 13 17.18 -0.88 -1.98
N HIS A 14 17.85 0.26 -2.05
CA HIS A 14 17.37 1.44 -2.77
C HIS A 14 16.98 1.16 -4.23
N SER A 15 17.76 0.35 -4.95
CA SER A 15 17.49 -0.01 -6.35
C SER A 15 16.20 -0.83 -6.49
N ARG A 16 15.97 -1.77 -5.57
CA ARG A 16 14.76 -2.60 -5.51
C ARG A 16 13.54 -1.77 -5.11
N LEU A 17 13.67 -0.88 -4.14
CA LEU A 17 12.63 0.09 -3.77
C LEU A 17 12.27 1.02 -4.93
N ALA A 18 13.25 1.50 -5.70
CA ALA A 18 13.02 2.30 -6.88
C ALA A 18 12.28 1.51 -7.98
N GLY A 19 12.58 0.22 -8.14
CA GLY A 19 11.84 -0.68 -9.02
C GLY A 19 10.38 -0.84 -8.59
N LEU A 20 10.15 -1.11 -7.30
CA LEU A 20 8.82 -1.24 -6.72
C LEU A 20 8.01 0.06 -6.83
N TYR A 21 8.65 1.21 -6.59
CA TYR A 21 8.05 2.52 -6.80
C TYR A 21 7.58 2.69 -8.25
N LYS A 22 8.42 2.36 -9.23
CA LYS A 22 8.06 2.46 -10.65
C LYS A 22 6.91 1.54 -11.01
N GLU A 23 6.87 0.34 -10.45
CA GLU A 23 5.76 -0.60 -10.65
C GLU A 23 4.45 -0.01 -10.10
N LEU A 24 4.44 0.39 -8.82
CA LEU A 24 3.25 0.94 -8.14
C LEU A 24 2.78 2.28 -8.70
N THR A 25 3.65 3.02 -9.39
CA THR A 25 3.31 4.31 -10.02
C THR A 25 3.20 4.22 -11.55
N SER A 26 3.23 3.01 -12.11
CA SER A 26 3.05 2.79 -13.54
C SER A 26 1.62 3.14 -13.98
N SER A 27 1.47 3.56 -15.24
CA SER A 27 0.16 3.93 -15.80
C SER A 27 -0.89 2.83 -15.63
N ASP A 28 -0.50 1.56 -15.79
CA ASP A 28 -1.40 0.41 -15.63
C ASP A 28 -1.90 0.29 -14.18
N ARG A 29 -1.00 0.43 -13.20
CA ARG A 29 -1.40 0.46 -11.78
C ARG A 29 -2.28 1.64 -11.43
N LEU A 30 -1.99 2.83 -11.97
CA LEU A 30 -2.84 4.00 -11.75
C LEU A 30 -4.26 3.78 -12.32
N ILE A 31 -4.38 3.09 -13.46
CA ILE A 31 -5.68 2.68 -14.03
C ILE A 31 -6.37 1.67 -13.12
N GLU A 32 -5.66 0.67 -12.60
CA GLU A 32 -6.20 -0.29 -11.63
C GLU A 32 -6.72 0.39 -10.37
N TYR A 33 -5.97 1.32 -9.79
CA TYR A 33 -6.41 2.10 -8.63
C TYR A 33 -7.67 2.90 -8.93
N SER A 34 -7.73 3.58 -10.09
CA SER A 34 -8.95 4.28 -10.52
C SER A 34 -10.17 3.37 -10.56
N LYS A 35 -10.03 2.12 -11.01
CA LYS A 35 -11.15 1.17 -11.09
C LYS A 35 -11.63 0.66 -9.73
N LYS A 36 -10.77 0.70 -8.70
CA LYS A 36 -11.12 0.28 -7.34
C LYS A 36 -11.91 1.36 -6.60
N LEU A 37 -11.81 2.62 -7.01
CA LEU A 37 -12.51 3.72 -6.35
C LEU A 37 -14.00 3.67 -6.62
N THR A 38 -14.75 3.66 -5.54
CA THR A 38 -16.19 3.85 -5.55
C THR A 38 -16.53 5.27 -5.13
N ARG A 39 -17.80 5.64 -5.32
CA ARG A 39 -18.32 6.89 -4.77
C ARG A 39 -18.18 6.94 -3.24
N GLN A 40 -18.33 5.81 -2.56
CA GLN A 40 -18.27 5.73 -1.11
C GLN A 40 -16.89 6.18 -0.59
N ASP A 41 -15.83 5.75 -1.27
CA ASP A 41 -14.43 6.12 -0.96
C ASP A 41 -14.15 7.62 -1.10
N LEU A 42 -15.01 8.34 -1.84
CA LEU A 42 -14.88 9.77 -2.12
C LEU A 42 -15.94 10.63 -1.42
N THR A 43 -16.80 10.04 -0.58
CA THR A 43 -17.93 10.75 0.06
C THR A 43 -17.54 11.96 0.90
N MET A 44 -16.31 11.97 1.43
CA MET A 44 -15.77 13.09 2.20
C MET A 44 -15.35 14.30 1.34
N PHE A 45 -15.30 14.15 0.01
CA PHE A 45 -14.88 15.19 -0.92
C PHE A 45 -16.08 15.83 -1.63
N GLN A 46 -15.95 17.12 -1.91
CA GLN A 46 -16.88 17.84 -2.77
C GLN A 46 -16.81 17.26 -4.19
N GLU A 47 -17.96 17.21 -4.89
CA GLU A 47 -18.07 16.72 -6.27
C GLU A 47 -17.66 15.24 -6.44
N ALA A 48 -17.85 14.41 -5.41
CA ALA A 48 -17.48 12.99 -5.42
C ALA A 48 -17.98 12.21 -6.66
N GLU A 49 -19.18 12.51 -7.17
CA GLU A 49 -19.72 11.89 -8.39
C GLU A 49 -18.85 12.16 -9.62
N GLU A 50 -18.44 13.42 -9.80
CA GLU A 50 -17.64 13.82 -10.95
C GLU A 50 -16.21 13.30 -10.83
N MET A 51 -15.68 13.23 -9.59
CA MET A 51 -14.33 12.79 -9.31
C MET A 51 -14.04 11.37 -9.78
N VAL A 52 -14.97 10.42 -9.64
CA VAL A 52 -14.76 9.00 -10.05
C VAL A 52 -14.45 8.88 -11.54
N THR A 53 -14.92 9.81 -12.37
CA THR A 53 -14.71 9.78 -13.83
C THR A 53 -13.44 10.50 -14.28
N LYS A 54 -12.79 11.26 -13.38
CA LYS A 54 -11.60 12.04 -13.71
C LYS A 54 -10.39 11.11 -13.90
N PRO A 55 -9.44 11.46 -14.79
CA PRO A 55 -8.15 10.76 -14.86
C PRO A 55 -7.48 10.74 -13.49
N PHE A 56 -6.84 9.64 -13.12
CA PHE A 56 -6.33 9.41 -11.76
C PHE A 56 -5.46 10.55 -11.21
N LYS A 57 -4.60 11.14 -12.04
CA LYS A 57 -3.76 12.29 -11.63
C LYS A 57 -4.59 13.54 -11.29
N VAL A 58 -5.67 13.79 -12.02
CA VAL A 58 -6.60 14.90 -11.78
C VAL A 58 -7.39 14.64 -10.50
N LEU A 59 -7.85 13.40 -10.29
CA LEU A 59 -8.50 12.96 -9.06
C LEU A 59 -7.60 13.22 -7.84
N LEU A 60 -6.35 12.73 -7.86
CA LEU A 60 -5.42 12.93 -6.75
C LEU A 60 -5.09 14.41 -6.50
N SER A 61 -4.98 15.21 -7.57
CA SER A 61 -4.75 16.65 -7.43
C SER A 61 -5.95 17.35 -6.79
N THR A 62 -7.17 16.92 -7.13
CA THR A 62 -8.41 17.44 -6.54
C THR A 62 -8.48 17.10 -5.05
N ILE A 63 -8.19 15.84 -4.69
CA ILE A 63 -8.09 15.39 -3.28
C ILE A 63 -7.04 16.21 -2.54
N TYR A 64 -5.86 16.40 -3.13
CA TYR A 64 -4.81 17.21 -2.53
C TYR A 64 -5.28 18.63 -2.23
N VAL A 65 -5.94 19.30 -3.18
CA VAL A 65 -6.47 20.66 -2.97
C VAL A 65 -7.49 20.69 -1.84
N GLN A 66 -8.41 19.72 -1.79
CA GLN A 66 -9.43 19.67 -0.73
C GLN A 66 -8.86 19.30 0.65
N LEU A 67 -7.79 18.51 0.71
CA LEU A 67 -7.09 18.17 1.97
C LEU A 67 -6.08 19.23 2.42
N SER A 68 -5.69 20.12 1.52
CA SER A 68 -4.78 21.25 1.76
C SER A 68 -5.60 22.51 2.05
N ASP A 69 -6.27 22.55 3.21
CA ASP A 69 -6.79 23.82 3.70
C ASP A 69 -5.63 24.82 3.89
N SER A 70 -5.92 26.10 3.70
CA SER A 70 -4.99 27.23 3.58
C SER A 70 -3.97 27.38 4.72
N GLU A 71 -4.21 26.78 5.89
CA GLU A 71 -3.35 26.84 7.08
C GLU A 71 -2.59 25.52 7.37
N ASP A 72 -2.93 24.39 6.73
CA ASP A 72 -2.33 23.08 7.03
C ASP A 72 -1.36 22.62 5.92
N LYS A 73 -0.05 22.77 6.18
CA LYS A 73 1.03 22.32 5.28
C LYS A 73 1.12 20.80 5.12
N ARG A 74 0.24 20.00 5.73
CA ARG A 74 0.23 18.54 5.66
C ARG A 74 -0.58 17.97 4.50
N GLY A 75 -1.03 18.79 3.55
CA GLY A 75 -1.78 18.35 2.37
C GLY A 75 -1.15 17.14 1.64
N PHE A 76 0.16 17.16 1.43
CA PHE A 76 0.88 16.04 0.80
C PHE A 76 0.84 14.76 1.66
N SER A 77 1.03 14.88 2.97
CA SER A 77 0.99 13.74 3.89
C SER A 77 -0.42 13.13 3.95
N LYS A 78 -1.46 13.95 4.13
CA LYS A 78 -2.85 13.51 4.16
C LYS A 78 -3.29 12.83 2.86
N THR A 79 -2.88 13.40 1.71
CA THR A 79 -3.16 12.79 0.41
C THR A 79 -2.44 11.44 0.27
N GLY A 80 -1.20 11.34 0.76
CA GLY A 80 -0.44 10.10 0.76
C GLY A 80 -1.06 9.03 1.67
N GLU A 81 -1.51 9.42 2.86
CA GLU A 81 -2.21 8.54 3.81
C GLU A 81 -3.53 8.03 3.21
N TRP A 82 -4.35 8.93 2.67
CA TRP A 82 -5.59 8.57 1.99
C TRP A 82 -5.34 7.58 0.85
N PHE A 83 -4.32 7.83 0.02
CA PHE A 83 -3.94 6.93 -1.07
C PHE A 83 -3.57 5.53 -0.54
N VAL A 84 -2.76 5.45 0.52
CA VAL A 84 -2.33 4.16 1.09
C VAL A 84 -3.54 3.41 1.64
N GLU A 85 -4.38 4.10 2.40
CA GLU A 85 -5.54 3.50 3.06
C GLU A 85 -6.56 2.91 2.06
N HIS A 86 -6.89 3.67 1.02
CA HIS A 86 -8.00 3.34 0.12
C HIS A 86 -7.59 2.53 -1.11
N LEU A 87 -6.33 2.65 -1.56
CA LEU A 87 -5.93 2.11 -2.87
C LEU A 87 -4.82 1.07 -2.77
N LEU A 88 -3.94 1.18 -1.77
CA LEU A 88 -2.79 0.32 -1.67
C LEU A 88 -3.17 -0.99 -0.97
N ASP A 89 -2.91 -2.10 -1.65
CA ASP A 89 -2.92 -3.41 -1.02
C ASP A 89 -1.57 -3.63 -0.33
N GLU A 90 -1.56 -3.46 0.98
CA GLU A 90 -0.35 -3.60 1.80
C GLU A 90 0.23 -5.02 1.72
N ASP A 91 -0.62 -6.04 1.56
CA ASP A 91 -0.19 -7.43 1.46
C ASP A 91 0.45 -7.71 0.10
N GLU A 92 -0.07 -7.07 -0.96
CA GLU A 92 0.59 -7.10 -2.26
C GLU A 92 1.97 -6.46 -2.22
N VAL A 93 2.09 -5.29 -1.59
CA VAL A 93 3.37 -4.58 -1.45
C VAL A 93 4.34 -5.40 -0.60
N LEU A 94 3.88 -5.95 0.52
CA LEU A 94 4.69 -6.77 1.41
C LEU A 94 5.12 -8.06 0.73
N ARG A 95 4.22 -8.75 0.01
CA ARG A 95 4.55 -9.94 -0.80
C ARG A 95 5.65 -9.62 -1.80
N ARG A 96 5.51 -8.51 -2.53
CA ARG A 96 6.52 -8.11 -3.52
C ARG A 96 7.87 -7.85 -2.85
N ALA A 97 7.87 -7.17 -1.71
CA ALA A 97 9.09 -6.93 -0.94
C ALA A 97 9.74 -8.21 -0.41
N ILE A 98 8.94 -9.15 0.12
CA ILE A 98 9.41 -10.47 0.57
C ILE A 98 10.09 -11.19 -0.59
N THR A 99 9.45 -11.25 -1.77
CA THR A 99 10.04 -11.88 -2.96
C THR A 99 11.41 -11.29 -3.30
N LEU A 100 11.53 -9.96 -3.30
CA LEU A 100 12.81 -9.29 -3.58
C LEU A 100 13.88 -9.62 -2.54
N LEU A 101 13.52 -9.73 -1.27
CA LEU A 101 14.46 -10.09 -0.20
C LEU A 101 14.89 -11.55 -0.27
N LEU A 102 13.98 -12.45 -0.65
CA LEU A 102 14.31 -13.86 -0.91
C LEU A 102 15.26 -13.99 -2.10
N GLU A 103 15.04 -13.25 -3.18
CA GLU A 103 15.97 -13.18 -4.33
C GLU A 103 17.36 -12.66 -3.91
N ASP A 104 17.41 -11.73 -2.96
CA ASP A 104 18.65 -11.21 -2.37
C ASP A 104 19.26 -12.18 -1.32
N GLY A 105 18.73 -13.40 -1.19
CA GLY A 105 19.25 -14.46 -0.33
C GLY A 105 18.94 -14.27 1.16
N LYS A 106 17.99 -13.41 1.53
CA LYS A 106 17.60 -13.23 2.93
C LYS A 106 16.81 -14.43 3.43
N PRO A 107 17.20 -15.07 4.55
CA PRO A 107 16.45 -16.20 5.10
C PRO A 107 15.03 -15.81 5.53
N GLN A 108 14.06 -16.70 5.36
CA GLN A 108 12.66 -16.46 5.78
C GLN A 108 12.57 -16.00 7.25
N LYS A 109 13.28 -16.66 8.17
CA LYS A 109 13.31 -16.28 9.59
C LYS A 109 13.84 -14.86 9.82
N TRP A 110 14.79 -14.42 9.01
CA TRP A 110 15.33 -13.06 9.06
C TRP A 110 14.27 -12.05 8.59
N ILE A 111 13.55 -12.35 7.50
CA ILE A 111 12.49 -11.51 6.95
C ILE A 111 11.34 -11.37 7.96
N ILE A 112 10.86 -12.49 8.52
CA ILE A 112 9.80 -12.50 9.54
C ILE A 112 10.17 -11.59 10.73
N ARG A 113 11.43 -11.65 11.17
CA ARG A 113 11.89 -10.85 12.30
C ARG A 113 12.07 -9.37 11.99
N HIS A 114 12.74 -9.05 10.88
CA HIS A 114 13.23 -7.69 10.62
C HIS A 114 12.33 -6.87 9.70
N VAL A 115 11.47 -7.52 8.93
CA VAL A 115 10.55 -6.86 8.00
C VAL A 115 9.13 -6.91 8.53
N MET A 116 8.71 -8.08 9.02
CA MET A 116 7.33 -8.27 9.51
C MET A 116 7.19 -7.98 11.01
N GLY A 117 8.30 -7.79 11.73
CA GLY A 117 8.30 -7.36 13.14
C GLY A 117 8.01 -8.45 14.16
N TYR A 118 7.94 -9.73 13.76
CA TYR A 118 7.67 -10.83 14.68
C TYR A 118 8.93 -11.20 15.48
N GLU A 119 8.84 -11.14 16.81
CA GLU A 119 9.91 -11.60 17.68
C GLU A 119 10.09 -13.13 17.63
N SER A 120 11.20 -13.63 18.15
CA SER A 120 11.48 -15.09 18.18
C SER A 120 10.37 -15.88 18.88
N LYS A 121 9.73 -15.30 19.90
CA LYS A 121 8.63 -15.93 20.65
C LYS A 121 7.36 -16.07 19.81
N ASP A 122 7.18 -15.20 18.82
CA ASP A 122 6.01 -15.12 17.93
C ASP A 122 6.35 -15.66 16.52
N TYR A 123 7.44 -16.41 16.38
CA TYR A 123 7.94 -16.87 15.09
C TYR A 123 6.91 -17.74 14.34
N ASN A 124 6.16 -18.59 15.05
CA ASN A 124 5.17 -19.46 14.42
C ASN A 124 4.03 -18.64 13.79
N GLU A 125 3.51 -17.65 14.51
CA GLU A 125 2.52 -16.71 13.98
C GLU A 125 3.09 -15.93 12.79
N GLY A 126 4.32 -15.41 12.93
CA GLY A 126 4.99 -14.70 11.83
C GLY A 126 5.21 -15.58 10.59
N ARG A 127 5.45 -16.88 10.78
CA ARG A 127 5.58 -17.86 9.69
C ARG A 127 4.24 -18.12 9.00
N GLU A 128 3.17 -18.26 9.76
CA GLU A 128 1.82 -18.40 9.21
C GLU A 128 1.44 -17.16 8.39
N ARG A 129 1.68 -15.96 8.96
CA ARG A 129 1.44 -14.71 8.26
C ARG A 129 2.29 -14.57 6.99
N PHE A 130 3.57 -14.95 7.06
CA PHE A 130 4.46 -14.94 5.89
C PHE A 130 3.89 -15.82 4.77
N ASN A 131 3.46 -17.04 5.09
CA ASN A 131 2.88 -17.94 4.11
C ASN A 131 1.57 -17.38 3.53
N ALA A 132 0.68 -16.84 4.38
CA ALA A 132 -0.57 -16.23 3.93
C ALA A 132 -0.33 -15.07 2.93
N VAL A 133 0.63 -14.18 3.22
CA VAL A 133 1.03 -13.09 2.32
C VAL A 133 1.54 -13.65 0.98
N MET A 134 2.40 -14.67 1.03
CA MET A 134 3.00 -15.28 -0.16
C MET A 134 2.00 -16.06 -1.01
N GLU A 135 1.00 -16.70 -0.39
CA GLU A 135 -0.12 -17.36 -1.07
C GLU A 135 -1.16 -16.36 -1.60
N GLY A 136 -1.04 -15.09 -1.23
CA GLY A 136 -1.93 -14.02 -1.64
C GLY A 136 -3.26 -13.97 -0.92
N GLN A 137 -3.32 -14.53 0.28
CA GLN A 137 -4.43 -14.35 1.20
C GLN A 137 -4.29 -12.96 1.85
N SER A 138 -4.95 -11.96 1.25
CA SER A 138 -4.94 -10.60 1.78
C SER A 138 -5.75 -10.53 3.09
N ALA A 139 -5.15 -9.97 4.14
CA ALA A 139 -5.79 -9.80 5.45
C ALA A 139 -7.05 -8.90 5.38
N LYS A 140 -7.17 -8.03 4.37
CA LYS A 140 -8.33 -7.15 4.17
C LYS A 140 -9.57 -7.89 3.61
N PHE A 141 -9.44 -9.13 3.14
CA PHE A 141 -10.54 -9.90 2.53
C PHE A 141 -10.94 -11.17 3.28
N SER A 142 -10.42 -11.39 4.49
CA SER A 142 -10.86 -12.49 5.36
C SER A 142 -12.11 -12.09 6.15
N ASN A 143 -13.25 -11.91 5.47
CA ASN A 143 -14.54 -11.88 6.15
C ASN A 143 -15.06 -13.33 6.24
N PRO A 144 -15.20 -13.95 7.43
CA PRO A 144 -15.90 -15.21 7.54
C PRO A 144 -17.38 -14.93 7.26
N GLN A 145 -17.93 -15.58 6.23
CA GLN A 145 -19.38 -15.68 6.08
C GLN A 145 -19.94 -16.30 7.37
N PRO A 146 -20.84 -15.62 8.11
CA PRO A 146 -21.61 -16.30 9.13
C PRO A 146 -22.68 -17.14 8.43
N ASN A 147 -22.75 -18.42 8.83
CA ASN A 147 -23.85 -19.34 8.54
C ASN A 147 -25.20 -18.77 9.00
#